data_AF-J3HZM4-F1
#
_entry.id   AF-J3HZM4-F1
#
_cell.length_a   1.000
_cell.length_b   1.000
_cell.length_c   1.000
_cell.angle_alpha   90.00
_cell.angle_beta   90.00
_cell.angle_gamma   90.00
#
_symmetry.space_group_name_H-M   'P 1'
#
loop_
_entity.id
_entity.type
_entity.pdbx_description
1 polymer ?
#
loop_
_entity_poly.entity_id
_entity_poly.type
_entity_poly.pdbx_seq_one_letter_code
_entity_poly.pdbx_strand_id
1 'polypeptide(L)'
;MSQPASIRVGTSAPFPAQVKGSGVIAIAKRSGVWTVSLNFAALPLSVNVPNPLQTYTLVWDAGTGVFYLIPLSALSQQKIIKVLDGSPGLSSPYIALPTDDVLIVKQGVGAPFTINVNWAQRTNPLRIVDGKGDAAANNISVVPGAGQTQLAIVDHVYKIMANAGSIILTPLPDGTGAY
;
A
#
# COMPACT_ATOMS: atom_id res chain seq x y z
N MET A 1 -15.52 41.03 -62.14
CA MET A 1 -16.35 40.89 -60.92
C MET A 1 -15.44 40.53 -59.77
N SER A 2 -15.22 41.43 -58.80
CA SER A 2 -14.35 41.15 -57.66
C SER A 2 -15.09 40.33 -56.61
N GLN A 3 -14.42 39.33 -56.05
CA GLN A 3 -14.96 38.47 -54.99
C GLN A 3 -15.39 39.32 -53.78
N PRO A 4 -16.56 39.06 -53.15
CA PRO A 4 -17.00 39.80 -51.97
C PRO A 4 -16.00 39.63 -50.82
N ALA A 5 -15.65 40.74 -50.18
CA ALA A 5 -14.70 40.76 -49.08
C ALA A 5 -15.20 39.91 -47.90
N SER A 6 -14.40 38.94 -47.47
CA SER A 6 -14.69 38.17 -46.26
C SER A 6 -14.41 39.02 -45.01
N ILE A 7 -15.46 39.42 -44.28
CA ILE A 7 -15.31 40.03 -42.96
C ILE A 7 -15.08 38.90 -41.95
N ARG A 8 -13.87 38.82 -41.41
CA ARG A 8 -13.57 37.95 -40.26
C ARG A 8 -13.77 38.77 -38.98
N VAL A 9 -14.82 38.44 -38.21
CA VAL A 9 -15.03 39.03 -36.88
C VAL A 9 -14.32 38.14 -35.86
N GLY A 10 -13.16 38.58 -35.38
CA GLY A 10 -12.53 37.97 -34.22
C GLY A 10 -13.23 38.44 -32.96
N THR A 11 -14.01 37.57 -32.32
CA THR A 11 -14.58 37.87 -31.01
C THR A 11 -13.60 37.37 -29.94
N SER A 12 -12.99 38.30 -29.20
CA SER A 12 -12.36 37.97 -27.92
C SER A 12 -13.44 38.12 -26.85
N ALA A 13 -13.97 37.02 -26.33
CA ALA A 13 -14.79 37.12 -25.12
C ALA A 13 -13.86 37.48 -23.94
N PRO A 14 -14.02 38.65 -23.30
CA PRO A 14 -13.19 39.00 -22.16
C PRO A 14 -13.44 38.02 -21.02
N PHE A 15 -12.43 37.23 -20.66
CA PHE A 15 -12.49 36.42 -19.46
C PHE A 15 -12.34 37.33 -18.22
N PRO A 16 -13.12 37.15 -17.15
CA PRO A 16 -13.11 38.05 -16.00
C PRO A 16 -11.71 38.28 -15.43
N ALA A 17 -11.39 39.54 -15.13
CA ALA A 17 -10.09 39.91 -14.58
C ALA A 17 -9.85 39.34 -13.17
N GLN A 18 -10.94 39.06 -12.45
CA GLN A 18 -10.95 38.46 -11.13
C GLN A 18 -11.78 37.18 -11.16
N VAL A 19 -11.11 36.06 -10.93
CA VAL A 19 -11.74 34.75 -10.74
C VAL A 19 -11.32 34.26 -9.37
N LYS A 20 -12.30 33.84 -8.56
CA LYS A 20 -12.07 33.27 -7.23
C LYS A 20 -12.50 31.81 -7.25
N GLY A 21 -11.61 30.95 -6.78
CA GLY A 21 -11.97 29.58 -6.42
C GLY A 21 -12.67 29.56 -5.07
N SER A 22 -13.52 28.56 -4.85
CA SER A 22 -14.11 28.27 -3.55
C SER A 22 -13.89 26.79 -3.20
N GLY A 23 -13.88 26.48 -1.90
CA GLY A 23 -13.66 25.12 -1.41
C GLY A 23 -12.32 24.54 -1.87
N VAL A 24 -12.38 23.44 -2.62
CA VAL A 24 -11.20 22.69 -3.10
C VAL A 24 -10.55 23.29 -4.33
N ILE A 25 -11.13 24.33 -4.93
CA ILE A 25 -10.62 24.91 -6.18
C ILE A 25 -9.64 26.04 -5.86
N ALA A 26 -8.38 25.85 -6.27
CA ALA A 26 -7.37 26.90 -6.32
C ALA A 26 -7.36 27.55 -7.71
N ILE A 27 -7.28 28.88 -7.71
CA ILE A 27 -7.13 29.69 -8.91
C ILE A 27 -5.84 30.49 -8.77
N ALA A 28 -4.94 30.33 -9.73
CA ALA A 28 -3.72 31.13 -9.83
C ALA A 28 -3.67 31.83 -11.18
N LYS A 29 -3.07 33.03 -11.22
CA LYS A 29 -2.80 33.76 -12.45
C LYS A 29 -1.33 34.15 -12.51
N ARG A 30 -0.64 33.76 -13.58
CA ARG A 30 0.75 34.16 -13.82
C ARG A 30 0.94 34.47 -15.31
N SER A 31 1.50 35.63 -15.61
CA SER A 31 1.78 36.07 -17.00
C SER A 31 0.57 35.97 -17.94
N GLY A 32 -0.63 36.27 -17.44
CA GLY A 32 -1.87 36.20 -18.22
C GLY A 32 -2.48 34.81 -18.36
N VAL A 33 -1.81 33.74 -17.92
CA VAL A 33 -2.34 32.38 -17.91
C VAL A 33 -3.02 32.10 -16.57
N TRP A 34 -4.24 31.58 -16.64
CA TRP A 34 -4.98 31.10 -15.48
C TRP A 34 -4.74 29.60 -15.30
N THR A 35 -4.40 29.20 -14.09
CA THR A 35 -4.30 27.79 -13.70
C THR A 35 -5.41 27.48 -12.72
N VAL A 36 -6.18 26.45 -13.04
CA VAL A 36 -7.19 25.86 -12.16
C VAL A 36 -6.63 24.57 -11.60
N SER A 37 -6.57 24.45 -10.28
CA SER A 37 -6.04 23.26 -9.61
C SER A 37 -6.85 22.92 -8.36
N LEU A 38 -6.54 21.77 -7.77
CA LEU A 38 -7.04 21.42 -6.44
C LEU A 38 -6.15 22.06 -5.38
N ASN A 39 -6.77 22.69 -4.37
CA ASN A 39 -6.10 23.20 -3.19
C ASN A 39 -6.09 22.13 -2.09
N PHE A 40 -5.11 21.23 -2.14
CA PHE A 40 -4.99 20.16 -1.15
C PHE A 40 -4.65 20.67 0.26
N ALA A 41 -4.05 21.87 0.39
CA ALA A 41 -3.71 22.44 1.69
C ALA A 41 -4.95 22.92 2.49
N ALA A 42 -6.06 23.19 1.80
CA ALA A 42 -7.32 23.53 2.44
C ALA A 42 -8.14 22.30 2.86
N LEU A 43 -7.69 21.09 2.50
CA LEU A 43 -8.37 19.85 2.85
C LEU A 43 -7.81 19.28 4.16
N PRO A 44 -8.66 18.98 5.15
CA PRO A 44 -8.21 18.29 6.34
C PRO A 44 -7.77 16.86 5.99
N LEU A 45 -6.61 16.45 6.49
CA LEU A 45 -6.20 15.06 6.49
C LEU A 45 -7.08 14.28 7.48
N SER A 46 -7.88 13.34 6.98
CA SER A 46 -8.61 12.38 7.81
C SER A 46 -8.06 10.98 7.56
N VAL A 47 -7.66 10.29 8.62
CA VAL A 47 -7.25 8.88 8.59
C VAL A 47 -8.44 7.91 8.68
N ASN A 48 -9.63 8.42 9.00
CA ASN A 48 -10.85 7.63 9.07
C ASN A 48 -11.78 7.97 7.89
N VAL A 49 -12.23 6.93 7.19
CA VAL A 49 -13.21 7.03 6.11
C VAL A 49 -14.49 6.34 6.59
N PRO A 50 -15.54 7.09 6.98
CA PRO A 50 -16.73 6.51 7.60
C PRO A 50 -17.49 5.51 6.73
N ASN A 51 -17.45 5.66 5.40
CA ASN A 51 -18.19 4.84 4.44
C ASN A 51 -17.28 4.34 3.30
N PRO A 52 -16.36 3.40 3.57
CA PRO A 52 -15.34 2.99 2.59
C PRO A 52 -15.93 2.27 1.37
N LEU A 53 -17.13 1.69 1.49
CA LEU A 53 -17.85 1.04 0.39
C LEU A 53 -18.40 2.04 -0.64
N GLN A 54 -18.63 3.28 -0.23
CA GLN A 54 -19.18 4.34 -1.09
C GLN A 54 -18.16 5.44 -1.40
N THR A 55 -16.93 5.29 -0.89
CA THR A 55 -15.85 6.25 -1.11
C THR A 55 -14.88 5.69 -2.14
N TYR A 56 -14.49 6.53 -3.09
CA TYR A 56 -13.61 6.15 -4.19
C TYR A 56 -12.33 6.97 -4.15
N THR A 57 -11.26 6.40 -4.70
CA THR A 57 -10.02 7.13 -4.99
C THR A 57 -9.70 7.04 -6.48
N LEU A 58 -9.06 8.08 -6.99
CA LEU A 58 -8.58 8.12 -8.35
C LEU A 58 -7.11 7.67 -8.34
N VAL A 59 -6.82 6.58 -9.04
CA VAL A 59 -5.46 6.04 -9.15
C VAL A 59 -4.95 6.27 -10.56
N TRP A 60 -3.75 6.84 -10.65
CA TRP A 60 -3.04 6.99 -11.92
C TRP A 60 -2.20 5.75 -12.20
N ASP A 61 -2.40 5.12 -13.35
CA ASP A 61 -1.50 4.10 -13.87
C ASP A 61 -0.50 4.75 -14.82
N ALA A 62 0.77 4.80 -14.39
CA ALA A 62 1.85 5.40 -15.17
C ALA A 62 2.26 4.57 -16.40
N GLY A 63 1.92 3.28 -16.46
CA GLY A 63 2.23 2.43 -17.61
C GLY A 63 1.26 2.62 -18.77
N THR A 64 -0.03 2.77 -18.46
CA THR A 64 -1.09 2.94 -19.47
C THR A 64 -1.49 4.40 -19.69
N GLY A 65 -1.15 5.29 -18.78
CA GLY A 65 -1.53 6.70 -18.85
C GLY A 65 -3.03 6.94 -18.64
N VAL A 66 -3.71 6.05 -17.91
CA VAL A 66 -5.15 6.10 -17.65
C VAL A 66 -5.42 6.26 -16.15
N PHE A 67 -6.48 6.99 -15.83
CA PHE A 67 -6.99 7.07 -14.46
C PHE A 67 -8.07 6.02 -14.23
N TYR A 68 -7.96 5.31 -13.10
CA TYR A 68 -8.97 4.38 -12.62
C TYR A 68 -9.68 4.96 -11.39
N LEU A 69 -11.01 4.85 -11.38
CA LEU A 69 -11.79 5.12 -10.18
C LEU A 69 -11.95 3.80 -9.42
N ILE A 70 -11.33 3.69 -8.24
CA ILE A 70 -11.30 2.47 -7.45
C ILE A 70 -12.03 2.73 -6.13
N PRO A 71 -13.02 1.90 -5.74
CA PRO A 71 -13.63 2.01 -4.41
C PRO A 71 -12.56 1.72 -3.36
N LEU A 72 -12.50 2.51 -2.28
CA LEU A 72 -11.49 2.34 -1.23
C LEU A 72 -11.55 0.94 -0.59
N SER A 73 -12.73 0.33 -0.54
CA SER A 73 -12.91 -1.05 -0.11
C SER A 73 -12.23 -2.10 -0.99
N ALA A 74 -11.97 -1.82 -2.28
CA ALA A 74 -11.22 -2.72 -3.14
C ALA A 74 -9.71 -2.62 -2.89
N LEU A 75 -9.23 -1.44 -2.46
CA LEU A 75 -7.83 -1.28 -2.05
C LEU A 75 -7.54 -1.97 -0.72
N SER A 76 -8.51 -1.99 0.22
CA SER A 76 -8.34 -2.69 1.49
C SER A 76 -8.34 -4.22 1.39
N GLN A 77 -8.64 -4.79 0.21
CA GLN A 77 -8.64 -6.24 -0.04
C GLN A 77 -7.40 -6.74 -0.80
N GLN A 78 -6.51 -5.84 -1.25
CA GLN A 78 -5.26 -6.23 -1.89
C GLN A 78 -4.35 -6.88 -0.85
N LYS A 79 -4.10 -8.19 -1.01
CA LYS A 79 -3.12 -8.91 -0.21
C LYS A 79 -1.78 -8.91 -0.92
N ILE A 80 -0.74 -8.44 -0.26
CA ILE A 80 0.62 -8.52 -0.76
C ILE A 80 1.19 -9.89 -0.36
N ILE A 81 1.41 -10.73 -1.37
CA ILE A 81 2.01 -12.04 -1.23
C ILE A 81 3.46 -11.96 -1.67
N LYS A 82 4.38 -12.41 -0.80
CA LYS A 82 5.81 -12.41 -1.07
C LYS A 82 6.38 -13.82 -0.94
N VAL A 83 7.12 -14.24 -1.96
CA VAL A 83 7.81 -15.54 -1.98
C VAL A 83 9.27 -15.30 -1.59
N LEU A 84 9.72 -15.94 -0.51
CA LEU A 84 11.08 -15.84 0.01
C LEU A 84 11.89 -17.01 -0.54
N ASP A 85 12.54 -16.81 -1.69
CA ASP A 85 13.25 -17.85 -2.46
C ASP A 85 14.78 -17.89 -2.22
N GLY A 86 15.29 -16.99 -1.37
CA GLY A 86 16.71 -16.84 -1.10
C GLY A 86 17.46 -15.91 -2.05
N SER A 87 16.76 -15.21 -2.96
CA SER A 87 17.37 -14.14 -3.75
C SER A 87 17.85 -12.98 -2.85
N PRO A 88 18.69 -12.06 -3.36
CA PRO A 88 19.09 -10.88 -2.60
C PRO A 88 17.87 -10.12 -2.03
N GLY A 89 17.89 -9.88 -0.72
CA GLY A 89 16.77 -9.24 0.00
C GLY A 89 15.62 -10.16 0.41
N LEU A 90 15.65 -11.45 0.02
CA LEU A 90 14.65 -12.48 0.33
C LEU A 90 15.24 -13.69 1.07
N SER A 91 16.42 -13.50 1.68
CA SER A 91 17.17 -14.53 2.42
C SER A 91 16.90 -14.49 3.92
N SER A 92 17.28 -15.56 4.63
CA SER A 92 17.26 -15.60 6.11
C SER A 92 18.43 -14.79 6.70
N PRO A 93 18.22 -13.99 7.77
CA PRO A 93 16.93 -13.62 8.33
C PRO A 93 16.18 -12.59 7.47
N TYR A 94 14.89 -12.82 7.24
CA TYR A 94 14.02 -11.86 6.56
C TYR A 94 13.32 -10.95 7.56
N ILE A 95 13.26 -9.64 7.28
CA ILE A 95 12.54 -8.67 8.10
C ILE A 95 11.16 -8.46 7.47
N ALA A 96 10.11 -8.88 8.15
CA ALA A 96 8.74 -8.71 7.65
C ALA A 96 8.36 -7.23 7.61
N LEU A 97 7.96 -6.75 6.44
CA LEU A 97 7.52 -5.37 6.24
C LEU A 97 6.05 -5.22 6.70
N PRO A 98 5.62 -4.02 7.14
CA PRO A 98 4.22 -3.76 7.49
C PRO A 98 3.22 -4.10 6.40
N THR A 99 3.66 -4.01 5.14
CA THR A 99 2.87 -4.29 3.95
C THR A 99 2.84 -5.77 3.57
N ASP A 100 3.68 -6.64 4.15
CA ASP A 100 3.65 -8.07 3.83
C ASP A 100 2.42 -8.71 4.49
N ASP A 101 1.46 -9.23 3.72
CA ASP A 101 0.29 -9.95 4.26
C ASP A 101 0.51 -11.46 4.31
N VAL A 102 1.20 -12.01 3.29
CA VAL A 102 1.53 -13.43 3.18
C VAL A 102 2.99 -13.61 2.80
N LEU A 103 3.72 -14.36 3.61
CA LEU A 103 5.09 -14.79 3.34
C LEU A 103 5.11 -16.28 3.03
N ILE A 104 5.60 -16.64 1.85
CA ILE A 104 5.77 -18.03 1.42
C ILE A 104 7.27 -18.32 1.42
N VAL A 105 7.74 -19.13 2.35
CA VAL A 105 9.16 -19.51 2.44
C VAL A 105 9.44 -20.62 1.45
N LYS A 106 10.26 -20.34 0.43
CA LYS A 106 10.61 -21.28 -0.65
C LYS A 106 12.09 -21.19 -1.02
N GLN A 107 12.96 -21.06 -0.02
CA GLN A 107 14.41 -20.96 -0.23
C GLN A 107 14.98 -22.14 -1.03
N GLY A 108 15.85 -21.87 -1.99
CA GLY A 108 16.46 -22.93 -2.81
C GLY A 108 17.37 -23.89 -2.02
N VAL A 109 17.93 -23.44 -0.90
CA VAL A 109 18.87 -24.21 -0.05
C VAL A 109 18.12 -24.86 1.13
N GLY A 110 18.51 -26.07 1.53
CA GLY A 110 18.00 -26.69 2.76
C GLY A 110 18.71 -26.14 3.98
N ALA A 111 18.15 -25.10 4.59
CA ALA A 111 18.67 -24.49 5.82
C ALA A 111 17.52 -23.94 6.67
N PRO A 112 17.65 -23.77 8.00
CA PRO A 112 16.62 -23.09 8.78
C PRO A 112 16.39 -21.65 8.31
N PHE A 113 15.14 -21.18 8.36
CA PHE A 113 14.78 -19.83 7.95
C PHE A 113 14.25 -19.01 9.14
N THR A 114 14.66 -17.76 9.26
CA THR A 114 14.21 -16.86 10.33
C THR A 114 13.46 -15.67 9.73
N ILE A 115 12.29 -15.38 10.27
CA ILE A 115 11.48 -14.21 9.96
C ILE A 115 11.39 -13.36 11.23
N ASN A 116 11.92 -12.14 11.16
CA ASN A 116 11.80 -11.16 12.24
C ASN A 116 10.58 -10.28 11.98
N VAL A 117 9.71 -10.11 12.98
CA VAL A 117 8.46 -9.36 12.86
C VAL A 117 8.40 -8.28 13.94
N ASN A 118 8.16 -7.03 13.54
CA ASN A 118 7.89 -5.94 14.47
C ASN A 118 6.38 -5.68 14.54
N TRP A 119 5.75 -6.11 15.63
CA TRP A 119 4.29 -6.03 15.80
C TRP A 119 3.78 -4.59 15.98
N ALA A 120 4.59 -3.68 16.51
CA ALA A 120 4.25 -2.27 16.66
C ALA A 120 4.03 -1.52 15.32
N GLN A 121 4.50 -2.09 14.21
CA GLN A 121 4.35 -1.48 12.89
C GLN A 121 3.26 -2.15 12.04
N ARG A 122 2.58 -3.18 12.57
CA ARG A 122 1.63 -3.99 11.81
C ARG A 122 0.21 -3.78 12.31
N THR A 123 -0.71 -3.53 11.38
CA THR A 123 -2.15 -3.47 11.66
C THR A 123 -2.90 -4.69 11.14
N ASN A 124 -2.30 -5.43 10.18
CA ASN A 124 -2.91 -6.57 9.53
C ASN A 124 -2.27 -7.90 9.97
N PRO A 125 -3.05 -9.00 10.03
CA PRO A 125 -2.51 -10.33 10.27
C PRO A 125 -1.42 -10.71 9.28
N LEU A 126 -0.39 -11.42 9.75
CA LEU A 126 0.68 -11.97 8.93
C LEU A 126 0.49 -13.47 8.77
N ARG A 127 0.34 -13.95 7.53
CA ARG A 127 0.38 -15.38 7.24
C ARG A 127 1.78 -15.80 6.81
N ILE A 128 2.29 -16.86 7.42
CA ILE A 128 3.59 -17.45 7.06
C ILE A 128 3.36 -18.91 6.67
N VAL A 129 3.89 -19.30 5.52
CA VAL A 129 3.68 -20.62 4.92
C VAL A 129 5.02 -21.25 4.56
N ASP A 130 5.22 -22.51 4.93
CA ASP A 130 6.25 -23.34 4.33
C ASP A 130 5.84 -23.69 2.89
N GLY A 131 6.40 -22.95 1.93
CA GLY A 131 6.16 -23.17 0.50
C GLY A 131 7.08 -24.20 -0.15
N LYS A 132 8.15 -24.62 0.54
CA LYS A 132 9.08 -25.66 0.06
C LYS A 132 8.64 -27.05 0.49
N GLY A 133 8.01 -27.16 1.66
CA GLY A 133 7.58 -28.43 2.23
C GLY A 133 8.69 -29.16 2.99
N ASP A 134 9.71 -28.46 3.48
CA ASP A 134 10.85 -29.03 4.20
C ASP A 134 11.01 -28.51 5.64
N ALA A 135 9.98 -27.86 6.18
CA ALA A 135 10.04 -27.28 7.53
C ALA A 135 10.23 -28.29 8.67
N ALA A 136 10.05 -29.60 8.45
CA ALA A 136 10.37 -30.62 9.45
C ALA A 136 11.89 -30.87 9.61
N ALA A 137 12.66 -30.61 8.56
CA ALA A 137 14.14 -30.69 8.60
C ALA A 137 14.78 -29.31 8.77
N ASN A 138 14.14 -28.27 8.22
CA ASN A 138 14.62 -26.91 8.12
C ASN A 138 13.58 -25.94 8.68
N ASN A 139 13.40 -25.96 10.00
CA ASN A 139 12.32 -25.21 10.66
C ASN A 139 12.33 -23.73 10.28
N ILE A 140 11.13 -23.17 10.13
CA ILE A 140 10.92 -21.74 9.96
C ILE A 140 10.62 -21.14 11.32
N SER A 141 11.44 -20.20 11.77
CA SER A 141 11.30 -19.51 13.05
C SER A 141 10.77 -18.09 12.85
N VAL A 142 9.72 -17.74 13.57
CA VAL A 142 9.11 -16.40 13.57
C VAL A 142 9.45 -15.75 14.90
N VAL A 143 10.23 -14.68 14.86
CA VAL A 143 10.81 -14.02 16.02
C VAL A 143 10.20 -12.61 16.15
N PRO A 144 9.59 -12.26 17.30
CA PRO A 144 9.05 -10.93 17.52
C PRO A 144 10.17 -9.90 17.73
N GLY A 145 9.83 -8.61 17.61
CA GLY A 145 10.73 -7.52 17.97
C GLY A 145 11.11 -7.56 19.45
N ALA A 146 12.21 -6.89 19.81
CA ALA A 146 12.66 -6.84 21.20
C ALA A 146 11.57 -6.26 22.11
N GLY A 147 11.28 -6.96 23.22
CA GLY A 147 10.23 -6.57 24.17
C GLY A 147 8.80 -6.85 23.73
N GLN A 148 8.60 -7.46 22.55
CA GLN A 148 7.28 -7.91 22.09
C GLN A 148 7.05 -9.39 22.39
N THR A 149 5.78 -9.75 22.54
CA THR A 149 5.36 -11.13 22.78
C THR A 149 4.52 -11.65 21.62
N GLN A 150 4.44 -12.96 21.42
CA GLN A 150 3.49 -13.52 20.47
C GLN A 150 3.03 -14.92 20.88
N LEU A 151 1.95 -15.42 20.26
CA LEU A 151 1.54 -16.81 20.39
C LEU A 151 2.68 -17.70 19.86
N ALA A 152 3.33 -18.39 20.78
CA ALA A 152 4.50 -19.20 20.53
C ALA A 152 4.71 -20.22 21.64
N ILE A 153 5.53 -21.23 21.34
CA ILE A 153 5.74 -22.37 22.23
C ILE A 153 6.86 -22.06 23.24
N VAL A 154 7.96 -21.46 22.81
CA VAL A 154 9.16 -21.18 23.63
C VAL A 154 9.69 -19.79 23.32
N ASP A 155 10.00 -19.00 24.36
CA ASP A 155 10.62 -17.66 24.28
C ASP A 155 9.96 -16.70 23.28
N HIS A 156 8.64 -16.80 23.13
CA HIS A 156 7.86 -16.06 22.14
C HIS A 156 8.27 -16.30 20.67
N VAL A 157 9.07 -17.33 20.37
CA VAL A 157 9.42 -17.73 19.00
C VAL A 157 8.48 -18.82 18.52
N TYR A 158 7.73 -18.55 17.44
CA TYR A 158 6.90 -19.59 16.82
C TYR A 158 7.77 -20.37 15.82
N LYS A 159 7.67 -21.71 15.86
CA LYS A 159 8.39 -22.58 14.93
C LYS A 159 7.40 -23.38 14.10
N ILE A 160 7.46 -23.22 12.78
CA ILE A 160 6.81 -24.15 11.84
C ILE A 160 7.74 -25.35 11.71
N MET A 161 7.30 -26.51 12.19
CA MET A 161 8.09 -27.75 12.27
C MET A 161 7.45 -28.92 11.50
N ALA A 162 6.31 -28.67 10.85
CA ALA A 162 5.65 -29.63 9.99
C ALA A 162 5.80 -29.19 8.53
N ASN A 163 6.10 -30.12 7.65
CA ASN A 163 6.17 -29.86 6.21
C ASN A 163 4.85 -29.28 5.71
N ALA A 164 4.93 -28.25 4.86
CA ALA A 164 3.79 -27.48 4.38
C ALA A 164 2.95 -26.83 5.51
N GLY A 165 3.53 -26.68 6.70
CA GLY A 165 2.90 -26.01 7.82
C GLY A 165 2.70 -24.52 7.54
N SER A 166 1.72 -23.93 8.23
CA SER A 166 1.50 -22.48 8.17
C SER A 166 0.97 -21.95 9.49
N ILE A 167 1.18 -20.67 9.72
CA ILE A 167 0.59 -19.93 10.83
C ILE A 167 0.03 -18.59 10.32
N ILE A 168 -1.01 -18.12 10.99
CA ILE A 168 -1.49 -16.74 10.91
C ILE A 168 -1.31 -16.13 12.29
N LEU A 169 -0.61 -15.00 12.36
CA LEU A 169 -0.43 -14.22 13.58
C LEU A 169 -1.13 -12.87 13.41
N THR A 170 -2.05 -12.57 14.32
CA THR A 170 -2.87 -11.34 14.33
C THR A 170 -2.26 -10.36 15.33
N PRO A 171 -1.85 -9.14 14.91
CA PRO A 171 -1.26 -8.18 15.83
C PRO A 171 -2.27 -7.73 16.89
N LEU A 172 -1.78 -7.52 18.11
CA LEU A 172 -2.54 -6.83 19.15
C LEU A 172 -2.68 -5.35 18.77
N PRO A 173 -3.84 -4.72 19.05
CA PRO A 173 -4.06 -3.31 18.74
C PRO A 173 -3.07 -2.34 19.41
N ASP A 174 -2.43 -2.76 20.50
CA ASP A 174 -1.45 -1.97 21.25
C ASP A 174 -0.01 -2.12 20.72
N GLY A 175 0.22 -2.95 19.69
CA GLY A 175 1.52 -3.16 19.09
C GLY A 175 2.52 -3.94 19.95
N THR A 176 2.08 -4.50 21.08
CA THR A 176 2.95 -5.23 22.02
C THR A 176 3.23 -6.67 21.57
N GLY A 177 2.47 -7.16 20.59
CA GLY A 177 2.56 -8.56 20.19
C GLY A 177 1.55 -9.04 19.17
N ALA A 178 1.41 -10.35 19.07
CA ALA A 178 0.42 -11.00 18.20
C ALA A 178 -0.07 -12.35 18.75
N TYR A 179 -1.20 -12.85 18.27
CA TYR A 179 -1.71 -14.19 18.56
C TYR A 179 -2.07 -14.97 17.31
#